data_AF-A0A7S0ZSC8-F1
#
_entry.id   AF-A0A7S0ZSC8-F1
#
_cell.length_a   1.000
_cell.length_b   1.000
_cell.length_c   1.000
_cell.angle_alpha   90.00
_cell.angle_beta   90.00
_cell.angle_gamma   90.00
#
_symmetry.space_group_name_H-M   'P 1'
#
loop_
_entity.id
_entity.type
_entity.pdbx_description
1 polymer ?
#
loop_
_entity_poly.entity_id
_entity_poly.type
_entity_poly.pdbx_seq_one_letter_code
_entity_poly.pdbx_strand_id
1 'polypeptide(L)'
;NVHLRELNPHLDMDGFPCYFVSEGCVNSVDSVYAGVSSFGVSGTNGHCMGYGKNIRTSRRKTLKSVMIQKINQSKPQIFHSGTWREWETRGKPVVVDPTARYQVCLSADEVSWREVAEPSARASTGPFHVQGSFNDWNLWELMPGEI
;
A
#
# COMPACT_ATOMS: atom_id res chain seq x y z
N ASN A 1 -16.11 26.77 -7.72
CA ASN A 1 -17.48 27.31 -7.93
C ASN A 1 -17.31 28.73 -8.46
N VAL A 2 -17.68 28.99 -9.72
CA VAL A 2 -17.22 30.18 -10.46
C VAL A 2 -17.84 31.51 -10.01
N HIS A 3 -18.95 31.48 -9.26
CA HIS A 3 -19.65 32.69 -8.81
C HIS A 3 -19.81 32.78 -7.29
N LEU A 4 -19.10 31.94 -6.54
CA LEU A 4 -19.14 31.96 -5.09
C LEU A 4 -18.21 33.06 -4.55
N ARG A 5 -18.78 34.23 -4.24
CA ARG A 5 -18.05 35.37 -3.61
C ARG A 5 -18.33 35.49 -2.12
N GLU A 6 -19.58 35.24 -1.73
CA GLU A 6 -20.08 35.28 -0.36
C GLU A 6 -21.07 34.13 -0.18
N LEU A 7 -21.17 33.58 1.03
CA LEU A 7 -22.15 32.55 1.35
C LEU A 7 -23.55 33.17 1.43
N ASN A 8 -24.56 32.40 1.06
CA ASN A 8 -25.94 32.86 1.18
C ASN A 8 -26.29 33.03 2.68
N PRO A 9 -26.70 34.24 3.14
CA PRO A 9 -27.02 34.49 4.56
C PRO A 9 -28.24 33.70 5.05
N HIS A 10 -29.04 33.12 4.14
CA HIS A 10 -30.15 32.25 4.48
C HIS A 10 -29.74 30.78 4.68
N LEU A 11 -28.47 30.43 4.46
CA LEU A 11 -27.95 29.09 4.72
C LEU A 11 -27.12 29.13 6.00
N ASP A 12 -27.58 28.41 7.00
CA ASP A 12 -26.75 28.09 8.16
C ASP A 12 -25.76 26.99 7.78
N MET A 13 -24.51 27.22 8.13
CA MET A 13 -23.40 26.31 7.86
C MET A 13 -22.92 25.60 9.12
N ASP A 14 -23.43 26.00 10.29
CA ASP A 14 -23.04 25.36 11.53
C ASP A 14 -23.49 23.89 11.53
N GLY A 15 -22.55 23.00 11.87
CA GLY A 15 -22.78 21.56 11.84
C GLY A 15 -22.83 20.90 10.45
N PHE A 16 -22.64 21.61 9.33
CA PHE A 16 -22.54 20.98 8.01
C PHE A 16 -21.08 20.65 7.66
N PRO A 17 -20.68 19.36 7.59
CA PRO A 17 -19.28 18.97 7.44
C PRO A 17 -18.81 19.05 5.98
N CYS A 18 -18.93 20.22 5.36
CA CYS A 18 -18.48 20.45 4.00
C CYS A 18 -17.72 21.77 3.85
N TYR A 19 -16.82 21.81 2.87
CA TYR A 19 -16.17 23.02 2.42
C TYR A 19 -16.66 23.37 1.02
N PHE A 20 -17.04 24.63 0.79
CA PHE A 20 -17.36 25.09 -0.56
C PHE A 20 -16.08 25.44 -1.31
N VAL A 21 -15.86 24.73 -2.42
CA VAL A 21 -14.64 24.87 -3.22
C VAL A 21 -14.74 26.09 -4.14
N SER A 22 -13.96 27.14 -3.85
CA SER A 22 -13.83 28.35 -4.68
C SER A 22 -12.70 28.26 -5.70
N GLU A 23 -11.64 27.51 -5.40
CA GLU A 23 -10.44 27.33 -6.24
C GLU A 23 -10.12 25.85 -6.52
N GLY A 24 -9.12 25.56 -7.35
CA GLY A 24 -8.70 24.19 -7.61
C GLY A 24 -8.02 23.57 -6.39
N CYS A 25 -8.66 22.61 -5.73
CA CYS A 25 -8.07 21.86 -4.61
C CYS A 25 -7.56 20.48 -5.05
N VAL A 26 -6.38 20.10 -4.57
CA VAL A 26 -5.84 18.75 -4.78
C VAL A 26 -6.45 17.80 -3.75
N ASN A 27 -6.99 16.68 -4.23
CA ASN A 27 -7.40 15.62 -3.34
C ASN A 27 -6.18 14.77 -2.93
N SER A 28 -5.84 14.80 -1.64
CA SER A 28 -4.67 14.12 -1.08
C SER A 28 -4.92 12.67 -0.67
N VAL A 29 -6.17 12.18 -0.69
CA VAL A 29 -6.48 10.81 -0.26
C VAL A 29 -6.18 9.79 -1.37
N ASP A 30 -5.89 8.55 -0.96
CA ASP A 30 -5.58 7.43 -1.86
C ASP A 30 -6.80 6.90 -2.61
N SER A 31 -8.00 7.11 -2.07
CA SER A 31 -9.27 6.81 -2.71
C SER A 31 -10.36 7.69 -2.14
N VAL A 32 -11.35 8.06 -2.96
CA VAL A 32 -12.43 8.97 -2.58
C VAL A 32 -13.77 8.48 -3.13
N TYR A 33 -14.83 8.79 -2.39
CA TYR A 33 -16.19 8.76 -2.89
C TYR A 33 -16.67 10.18 -3.20
N ALA A 34 -17.26 10.40 -4.38
CA ALA A 34 -17.85 11.66 -4.78
C ALA A 34 -19.34 11.47 -5.07
N GLY A 35 -20.18 12.22 -4.35
CA GLY A 35 -21.63 12.22 -4.58
C GLY A 35 -22.02 13.23 -5.67
N VAL A 36 -22.96 12.85 -6.53
CA VAL A 36 -23.59 13.72 -7.53
C VAL A 36 -25.09 13.67 -7.32
N SER A 37 -25.69 14.81 -7.03
CA SER A 37 -27.15 14.96 -6.86
C SER A 37 -27.74 15.74 -8.03
N SER A 38 -28.94 15.34 -8.44
CA SER A 38 -29.76 16.05 -9.42
C SER A 38 -31.21 16.10 -8.93
N PHE A 39 -31.82 17.28 -8.99
CA PHE A 39 -33.19 17.53 -8.57
C PHE A 39 -33.94 18.16 -9.75
N GLY A 40 -34.84 17.39 -10.38
CA GLY A 40 -35.60 17.82 -11.54
C GLY A 40 -36.82 18.65 -11.16
N VAL A 41 -37.17 19.63 -11.99
CA VAL A 41 -38.37 20.48 -11.79
C VAL A 41 -39.66 19.65 -11.80
N SER A 42 -39.67 18.49 -12.46
CA SER A 42 -40.80 17.53 -12.41
C SER A 42 -40.99 16.85 -11.05
N GLY A 43 -40.08 17.06 -10.09
CA GLY A 43 -40.06 16.39 -8.80
C GLY A 43 -39.26 15.08 -8.78
N THR A 44 -38.74 14.62 -9.92
CA THR A 44 -37.88 13.42 -9.98
C THR A 44 -36.47 13.77 -9.54
N ASN A 45 -35.97 13.06 -8.53
CA ASN A 45 -34.65 13.27 -7.95
C ASN A 45 -33.75 12.05 -8.19
N GLY A 46 -32.45 12.29 -8.33
CA GLY A 46 -31.45 11.24 -8.48
C GLY A 46 -30.18 11.58 -7.72
N HIS A 47 -29.57 10.56 -7.11
CA HIS A 47 -28.29 10.67 -6.42
C HIS A 47 -27.40 9.49 -6.81
N CYS A 48 -26.13 9.77 -7.11
CA CYS A 48 -25.14 8.77 -7.50
C CYS A 48 -23.86 8.95 -6.69
N MET A 49 -23.22 7.84 -6.34
CA MET A 49 -21.93 7.81 -5.65
C MET A 49 -20.86 7.24 -6.58
N GLY A 50 -19.86 8.05 -6.93
CA GLY A 50 -18.70 7.63 -7.69
C GLY A 50 -17.54 7.27 -6.76
N TYR A 51 -16.88 6.14 -6.99
CA TYR A 51 -15.64 5.77 -6.33
C TYR A 51 -14.44 6.01 -7.26
N GLY A 52 -13.38 6.61 -6.75
CA GLY A 52 -12.14 6.85 -7.48
C GLY A 52 -10.92 6.52 -6.64
N LYS A 53 -9.97 5.77 -7.23
CA LYS A 53 -8.65 5.55 -6.63
C LYS A 53 -7.64 6.55 -7.17
N ASN A 54 -6.82 7.08 -6.29
CA ASN A 54 -5.73 7.96 -6.66
C ASN A 54 -4.60 7.16 -7.32
N ILE A 55 -4.43 7.39 -8.62
CA ILE A 55 -3.43 6.70 -9.44
C ILE A 55 -2.18 7.54 -9.69
N ARG A 56 -2.16 8.80 -9.23
CA ARG A 56 -1.21 9.81 -9.71
C ARG A 56 -0.40 10.52 -8.62
N THR A 57 -0.60 10.24 -7.32
CA THR A 57 0.21 10.92 -6.29
C THR A 57 1.68 10.49 -6.30
N SER A 58 2.56 11.45 -6.03
CA SER A 58 3.97 11.26 -5.69
C SER A 58 4.19 10.54 -4.36
N ARG A 59 3.15 10.36 -3.54
CA ARG A 59 3.22 9.73 -2.21
C ARG A 59 3.14 8.21 -2.26
N ARG A 60 2.70 7.63 -3.39
CA ARG A 60 2.60 6.19 -3.54
C ARG A 60 3.97 5.59 -3.84
N LYS A 61 4.84 5.50 -2.83
CA LYS A 61 5.92 4.52 -2.87
C LYS A 61 5.26 3.14 -2.77
N THR A 62 5.26 2.38 -3.86
CA THR A 62 4.81 0.99 -3.79
C THR A 62 5.68 0.23 -2.79
N LEU A 63 5.14 -0.80 -2.13
CA LEU A 63 5.97 -1.67 -1.28
C LEU A 63 7.21 -2.16 -2.05
N LYS A 64 7.05 -2.44 -3.35
CA LYS A 64 8.15 -2.73 -4.27
C LYS A 64 9.18 -1.60 -4.36
N SER A 65 8.77 -0.35 -4.56
CA SER A 65 9.71 0.77 -4.66
C SER A 65 10.39 1.09 -3.33
N VAL A 66 9.69 0.96 -2.19
CA VAL A 66 10.29 1.07 -0.85
C VAL A 66 11.29 -0.07 -0.62
N MET A 67 10.93 -1.30 -0.97
CA MET A 67 11.81 -2.47 -0.82
C MET A 67 13.06 -2.34 -1.68
N ILE A 68 12.95 -1.95 -2.95
CA ILE A 68 14.09 -1.69 -3.83
C ILE A 68 14.96 -0.56 -3.28
N GLN A 69 14.33 0.52 -2.77
CA GLN A 69 15.07 1.62 -2.15
C GLN A 69 15.90 1.12 -0.96
N LYS A 70 15.31 0.31 -0.07
CA LYS A 70 16.01 -0.28 1.08
C LYS A 70 17.15 -1.20 0.65
N ILE A 71 16.91 -2.09 -0.32
CA ILE A 71 17.92 -2.98 -0.89
C ILE A 71 19.14 -2.20 -1.41
N ASN A 72 18.91 -1.08 -2.10
CA ASN A 72 19.98 -0.25 -2.64
C ASN A 72 20.75 0.55 -1.57
N GLN A 73 20.13 0.80 -0.41
CA GLN A 73 20.76 1.53 0.71
C GLN A 73 21.50 0.62 1.68
N SER A 74 21.08 -0.65 1.81
CA SER A 74 21.71 -1.64 2.67
C SER A 74 23.09 -2.04 2.17
N LYS A 75 24.00 -2.36 3.10
CA LYS A 75 25.34 -2.81 2.77
C LYS A 75 25.30 -4.27 2.29
N PRO A 76 25.99 -4.63 1.20
CA PRO A 76 26.11 -6.02 0.81
C PRO A 76 26.94 -6.78 1.84
N GLN A 77 26.56 -8.01 2.13
CA GLN A 77 27.32 -8.87 3.03
C GLN A 77 28.53 -9.45 2.28
N ILE A 78 29.74 -9.09 2.72
CA ILE A 78 31.02 -9.58 2.17
C ILE A 78 31.72 -10.37 3.27
N PHE A 79 32.08 -11.61 2.96
CA PHE A 79 32.83 -12.49 3.85
C PHE A 79 34.31 -12.42 3.49
N HIS A 80 35.09 -11.84 4.40
CA HIS A 80 36.54 -11.75 4.28
C HIS A 80 37.18 -12.99 4.92
N SER A 81 37.13 -14.14 4.25
CA SER A 81 37.97 -15.29 4.60
C SER A 81 39.26 -15.24 3.80
N GLY A 82 40.40 -15.16 4.48
CA GLY A 82 41.73 -15.30 3.87
C GLY A 82 42.12 -14.24 2.83
N THR A 83 42.80 -14.68 1.77
CA THR A 83 43.33 -13.79 0.71
C THR A 83 42.17 -13.21 -0.09
N TRP A 84 42.32 -12.04 -0.71
CA TRP A 84 41.25 -11.37 -1.49
C TRP A 84 40.57 -12.23 -2.57
N ARG A 85 41.20 -13.34 -3.00
CA ARG A 85 40.64 -14.32 -3.93
C ARG A 85 39.62 -15.28 -3.31
N GLU A 86 39.67 -15.45 -1.99
CA GLU A 86 38.78 -16.30 -1.19
C GLU A 86 37.62 -15.49 -0.59
N TRP A 87 37.52 -14.20 -0.95
CA TRP A 87 36.44 -13.36 -0.49
C TRP A 87 35.15 -13.72 -1.23
N GLU A 88 34.12 -14.05 -0.46
CA GLU A 88 32.79 -14.35 -0.98
C GLU A 88 31.85 -13.17 -0.73
N THR A 89 31.00 -12.86 -1.72
CA THR A 89 29.94 -11.87 -1.55
C THR A 89 28.58 -12.55 -1.60
N ARG A 90 27.73 -12.27 -0.61
CA ARG A 90 26.29 -12.58 -0.65
C ARG A 90 25.46 -11.36 -1.04
N GLY A 91 26.11 -10.32 -1.56
CA GLY A 91 25.45 -9.16 -2.15
C GLY A 91 24.79 -9.49 -3.48
N LYS A 92 24.33 -8.44 -4.18
CA LYS A 92 23.70 -8.61 -5.50
C LYS A 92 24.68 -9.29 -6.47
N PRO A 93 24.29 -10.39 -7.15
CA PRO A 93 25.17 -11.06 -8.09
C PRO A 93 25.54 -10.15 -9.28
N VAL A 94 26.81 -10.18 -9.67
CA VAL A 94 27.36 -9.36 -10.78
C VAL A 94 26.99 -9.95 -12.14
N VAL A 95 26.98 -11.28 -12.24
CA VAL A 95 26.55 -12.04 -13.42
C VAL A 95 25.23 -12.69 -13.07
N VAL A 96 24.19 -12.40 -13.84
CA VAL A 96 22.82 -12.86 -13.57
C VAL A 96 22.32 -13.61 -14.79
N ASP A 97 21.99 -14.88 -14.62
CA ASP A 97 21.17 -15.61 -15.58
C ASP A 97 19.76 -14.98 -15.60
N PRO A 98 19.21 -14.59 -16.77
CA PRO A 98 17.86 -14.03 -16.88
C PRO A 98 16.74 -14.92 -16.31
N THR A 99 16.98 -16.23 -16.26
CA THR A 99 16.02 -17.23 -15.79
C THR A 99 16.10 -17.47 -14.28
N ALA A 100 17.24 -17.15 -13.65
CA ALA A 100 17.44 -17.34 -12.23
C ALA A 100 16.50 -16.45 -11.39
N ARG A 101 16.11 -16.97 -10.22
CA ARG A 101 15.28 -16.26 -9.24
C ARG A 101 16.06 -16.19 -7.93
N TYR A 102 15.97 -15.04 -7.29
CA TYR A 102 16.70 -14.78 -6.04
C TYR A 102 15.72 -14.37 -4.95
N GLN A 103 15.89 -14.96 -3.78
CA GLN A 103 15.30 -14.49 -2.53
C GLN A 103 16.24 -13.44 -1.92
N VAL A 104 15.66 -12.28 -1.59
CA VAL A 104 16.38 -11.17 -0.96
C VAL A 104 15.97 -11.09 0.50
N CYS A 105 16.93 -11.28 1.40
CA CYS A 105 16.75 -11.15 2.83
C CYS A 105 17.35 -9.84 3.31
N LEU A 106 16.51 -9.01 3.93
CA LEU A 106 16.89 -7.75 4.57
C LEU A 106 16.92 -7.98 6.09
N SER A 107 18.12 -7.93 6.68
CA SER A 107 18.31 -7.74 8.12
C SER A 107 18.61 -6.26 8.37
N ALA A 108 18.40 -5.76 9.59
CA ALA A 108 18.40 -4.33 9.96
C ALA A 108 19.18 -3.37 9.02
N ASP A 109 20.46 -3.65 8.76
CA ASP A 109 21.31 -2.87 7.82
C ASP A 109 21.99 -3.69 6.70
N GLU A 110 21.77 -5.00 6.64
CA GLU A 110 22.45 -5.92 5.71
C GLU A 110 21.49 -6.53 4.70
N VAL A 111 21.96 -6.66 3.46
CA VAL A 111 21.22 -7.36 2.40
C VAL A 111 21.98 -8.60 1.94
N SER A 112 21.28 -9.74 1.92
CA SER A 112 21.78 -10.99 1.35
C SER A 112 20.87 -11.50 0.25
N TRP A 113 21.50 -12.03 -0.80
CA TRP A 113 20.86 -12.62 -1.97
C TRP A 113 21.13 -14.11 -1.97
N ARG A 114 20.08 -14.91 -2.13
CA ARG A 114 20.17 -16.37 -2.26
C ARG A 114 19.46 -16.79 -3.53
N GLU A 115 20.12 -17.53 -4.39
CA GLU A 115 19.46 -18.15 -5.55
C GLU A 115 18.48 -19.22 -5.08
N VAL A 116 17.29 -19.22 -5.66
CA VAL A 116 16.22 -20.15 -5.27
C VAL A 116 15.75 -20.89 -6.53
N ALA A 117 15.94 -22.21 -6.53
CA ALA A 117 15.56 -23.09 -7.64
C ALA A 117 14.03 -23.21 -7.82
N GLU A 118 13.27 -23.11 -6.73
CA GLU A 118 11.79 -23.03 -6.77
C GLU A 118 11.28 -22.05 -5.74
N PRO A 119 10.30 -21.19 -6.07
CA PRO A 119 9.70 -20.31 -5.10
C PRO A 119 9.09 -21.16 -3.99
N SER A 120 9.78 -21.26 -2.85
CA SER A 120 9.11 -21.64 -1.62
C SER A 120 8.11 -20.52 -1.38
N ALA A 121 6.87 -20.74 -1.83
CA ALA A 121 5.74 -20.01 -1.30
C ALA A 121 5.91 -20.09 0.21
N ARG A 122 5.92 -18.94 0.89
CA ARG A 122 5.88 -18.91 2.35
C ARG A 122 4.78 -19.90 2.74
N ALA A 123 5.16 -20.96 3.46
CA ALA A 123 4.22 -22.03 3.78
C ALA A 123 2.95 -21.35 4.29
N SER A 124 1.85 -21.51 3.54
CA SER A 124 0.56 -20.99 3.98
C SER A 124 0.38 -21.53 5.39
N THR A 125 0.19 -20.65 6.38
CA THR A 125 0.03 -21.00 7.79
C THR A 125 -1.30 -21.72 8.06
N GLY A 126 -1.73 -22.60 7.15
CA GLY A 126 -3.05 -23.19 7.10
C GLY A 126 -4.14 -22.19 6.71
N PRO A 127 -5.36 -22.68 6.47
CA PRO A 127 -6.54 -21.82 6.44
C PRO A 127 -6.70 -21.15 7.82
N PHE A 128 -6.66 -19.82 7.86
CA PHE A 128 -7.05 -19.06 9.05
C PHE A 128 -8.41 -18.41 8.80
N HIS A 129 -9.22 -18.29 9.85
CA HIS A 129 -10.43 -17.49 9.82
C HIS A 129 -10.42 -16.55 11.00
N VAL A 130 -11.07 -15.41 10.79
CA VAL A 130 -11.08 -14.29 11.71
C VAL A 130 -12.47 -14.25 12.34
N GLN A 131 -12.60 -14.73 13.59
CA GLN A 131 -13.84 -14.67 14.37
C GLN A 131 -13.61 -13.84 15.64
N GLY A 132 -14.46 -12.83 15.86
CA GLY A 132 -14.40 -11.96 17.04
C GLY A 132 -15.23 -10.67 16.87
N SER A 133 -15.60 -10.03 17.98
CA SER A 133 -16.16 -8.67 17.95
C SER A 133 -15.04 -7.66 17.69
N PHE A 134 -15.33 -6.62 16.89
CA PHE A 134 -14.40 -5.64 16.28
C PHE A 134 -13.29 -5.00 17.15
N ASN A 135 -13.24 -5.27 18.46
CA ASN A 135 -12.40 -4.57 19.42
C ASN A 135 -11.37 -5.45 20.17
N ASP A 136 -11.29 -6.77 19.93
CA ASP A 136 -10.34 -7.62 20.66
C ASP A 136 -9.82 -8.80 19.81
N TRP A 137 -8.80 -8.55 19.00
CA TRP A 137 -8.23 -9.54 18.06
C TRP A 137 -7.15 -10.37 18.73
N ASN A 138 -7.41 -11.67 18.90
CA ASN A 138 -6.42 -12.66 19.35
C ASN A 138 -6.20 -13.71 18.24
N LEU A 139 -4.97 -14.23 18.13
CA LEU A 139 -4.63 -15.26 17.15
C LEU A 139 -4.84 -16.64 17.81
N TRP A 140 -5.89 -17.36 17.40
CA TRP A 140 -6.19 -18.69 17.89
C TRP A 140 -5.94 -19.71 16.77
N GLU A 141 -5.12 -20.71 17.04
CA GLU A 141 -4.78 -21.76 16.09
C GLU A 141 -5.82 -22.88 16.20
N LEU A 142 -6.53 -23.17 15.11
CA LEU A 142 -7.59 -24.18 15.10
C LEU A 142 -6.96 -25.58 15.02
N MET A 143 -7.23 -26.43 16.00
CA MET A 143 -6.78 -27.82 15.96
C MET A 143 -7.71 -28.65 15.05
N PRO A 144 -7.16 -29.56 14.22
CA PRO A 144 -7.97 -30.38 13.33
C PRO A 144 -8.79 -31.39 14.14
N GLY A 145 -10.09 -31.10 14.33
CA GLY A 145 -11.02 -31.94 15.10
C GLY A 145 -12.32 -31.27 15.52
N GLU A 146 -12.45 -29.94 15.40
CA GLU A 146 -13.66 -29.19 15.74
C GLU A 146 -14.44 -28.76 14.47
N ILE A 147 -15.06 -29.73 13.79
CA ILE A 147 -16.19 -29.51 12.86
C ILE A 147 -17.34 -30.42 13.29
#